data_AF-A0A246BIN6-F1
#
_entry.id   AF-A0A246BIN6-F1
#
_cell.length_a   1.000
_cell.length_b   1.000
_cell.length_c   1.000
_cell.angle_alpha   90.00
_cell.angle_beta   90.00
_cell.angle_gamma   90.00
#
_symmetry.space_group_name_H-M   'P 1'
#
loop_
_entity.id
_entity.type
_entity.pdbx_description
1 polymer ?
#
loop_
_entity_poly.entity_id
_entity_poly.type
_entity_poly.pdbx_seq_one_letter_code
_entity_poly.pdbx_strand_id
1 'polypeptide(L)'
;MTHPTPEPLTTQEQTTLTQLESTIRGGWHGFVTVGEALLTIRDQRLYRAAHRTFGDYCEQVWGWSRQRAQQLIDAAETTHALSTIGLQPENERQARELKEAAKVVQHLEPEQIVAVAQYLKTATGSDKPTTSQVKAAAEVAASIDAHATVQHPDTGAEVPLHTLTGEQRAAAIAENVSTGTHERLQRQKQHIEDSRQQASSTGRGGWTDWCLTYAQQHLTDTQELRIVIKRDPSGNPKAHALVIDTHTHATIASGEPADWLKKAVLNLAGEIQA
;
A
#
# COMPACT_ATOMS: atom_id res chain seq x y z
N MET A 1 22.74 39.80 -12.42
CA MET A 1 22.49 38.47 -11.83
C MET A 1 23.83 37.93 -11.38
N THR A 2 24.13 37.99 -10.08
CA THR A 2 25.36 37.47 -9.50
C THR A 2 25.31 35.94 -9.54
N HIS A 3 26.17 35.33 -10.34
CA HIS A 3 26.36 33.88 -10.32
C HIS A 3 26.96 33.50 -8.96
N PRO A 4 26.40 32.53 -8.22
CA PRO A 4 27.06 32.03 -7.02
C PRO A 4 28.36 31.34 -7.44
N THR A 5 29.48 31.86 -6.96
CA THR A 5 30.81 31.27 -7.17
C THR A 5 30.84 29.88 -6.54
N PRO A 6 31.32 28.83 -7.24
CA PRO A 6 31.42 27.49 -6.67
C PRO A 6 32.32 27.52 -5.43
N GLU A 7 31.80 27.00 -4.33
CA GLU A 7 32.51 26.92 -3.06
C GLU A 7 33.39 25.65 -3.09
N PRO A 8 34.73 25.78 -2.97
CA PRO A 8 35.62 24.63 -3.06
C PRO A 8 35.43 23.69 -1.87
N LEU A 9 35.53 22.38 -2.12
CA LEU A 9 35.57 21.37 -1.07
C LEU A 9 36.94 21.37 -0.39
N THR A 10 36.96 21.07 0.90
CA THR A 10 38.20 20.73 1.60
C THR A 10 38.76 19.39 1.10
N THR A 11 40.06 19.13 1.30
CA THR A 11 40.68 17.85 0.94
C THR A 11 39.97 16.65 1.59
N GLN A 12 39.49 16.83 2.82
CA GLN A 12 38.72 15.81 3.52
C GLN A 12 37.39 15.55 2.82
N GLU A 13 36.62 16.58 2.51
CA GLU A 13 35.34 16.46 1.80
C GLU A 13 35.50 15.86 0.40
N GLN A 14 36.58 16.19 -0.32
CA GLN A 14 36.89 15.61 -1.62
C GLN A 14 37.17 14.10 -1.50
N THR A 15 37.89 13.70 -0.45
CA THR A 15 38.17 12.29 -0.15
C THR A 15 36.88 11.56 0.21
N THR A 16 36.05 12.14 1.07
CA THR A 16 34.74 11.60 1.44
C THR A 16 33.82 11.46 0.22
N LEU A 17 33.73 12.48 -0.63
CA LEU A 17 32.95 12.41 -1.87
C LEU A 17 33.43 11.25 -2.74
N THR A 18 34.74 11.13 -2.97
CA THR A 18 35.32 10.05 -3.78
C THR A 18 34.98 8.67 -3.23
N GLN A 19 35.04 8.49 -1.91
CA GLN A 19 34.66 7.24 -1.24
C GLN A 19 33.17 6.93 -1.43
N LEU A 20 32.29 7.91 -1.19
CA LEU A 20 30.84 7.75 -1.34
C LEU A 20 30.44 7.46 -2.79
N GLU A 21 31.06 8.14 -3.76
CA GLU A 21 30.86 7.83 -5.18
C GLU A 21 31.33 6.42 -5.53
N SER A 22 32.46 5.96 -4.97
CA SER A 22 32.92 4.58 -5.15
C SER A 22 31.91 3.57 -4.62
N THR A 23 31.30 3.85 -3.45
CA THR A 23 30.23 3.03 -2.88
C THR A 23 29.01 2.98 -3.80
N ILE A 24 28.61 4.11 -4.38
CA ILE A 24 27.48 4.16 -5.34
C ILE A 24 27.81 3.39 -6.62
N ARG A 25 29.04 3.51 -7.15
CA ARG A 25 29.52 2.75 -8.32
C ARG A 25 29.64 1.25 -8.06
N GLY A 26 29.96 0.85 -6.82
CA GLY A 26 30.03 -0.54 -6.37
C GLY A 26 28.73 -1.31 -6.56
N GLY A 27 27.61 -0.60 -6.76
CA GLY A 27 26.45 -1.11 -7.48
C GLY A 27 25.46 -1.89 -6.63
N TRP A 28 24.23 -1.36 -6.61
CA TRP A 28 22.89 -2.00 -6.55
C TRP A 28 22.56 -3.16 -5.58
N HIS A 29 23.51 -3.96 -5.10
CA HIS A 29 23.26 -5.05 -4.15
C HIS A 29 22.88 -4.54 -2.75
N GLY A 30 23.16 -3.27 -2.45
CA GLY A 30 22.76 -2.61 -1.21
C GLY A 30 22.10 -1.27 -1.51
N PHE A 31 20.84 -1.25 -1.94
CA PHE A 31 20.09 0.00 -2.16
C PHE A 31 20.10 0.90 -0.93
N VAL A 32 20.20 0.32 0.28
CA VAL A 32 20.38 1.01 1.56
C VAL A 32 21.68 1.82 1.55
N THR A 33 22.82 1.17 1.28
CA THR A 33 24.14 1.82 1.24
C THR A 33 24.21 2.92 0.17
N VAL A 34 23.58 2.69 -0.98
CA VAL A 34 23.46 3.72 -2.03
C VAL A 34 22.63 4.91 -1.54
N GLY A 35 21.50 4.66 -0.89
CA GLY A 35 20.66 5.71 -0.32
C GLY A 35 21.37 6.51 0.77
N GLU A 36 22.09 5.85 1.68
CA GLU A 36 22.90 6.47 2.74
C GLU A 36 24.03 7.35 2.17
N ALA A 37 24.71 6.87 1.13
CA ALA A 37 25.75 7.64 0.45
C ALA A 37 25.17 8.88 -0.24
N LEU A 38 24.03 8.73 -0.95
CA LEU A 38 23.32 9.85 -1.57
C LEU A 38 22.82 10.86 -0.53
N LEU A 39 22.31 10.39 0.61
CA LEU A 39 21.87 11.22 1.73
C LEU A 39 23.04 12.05 2.27
N THR A 40 24.18 11.42 2.51
CA THR A 40 25.39 12.09 3.01
C THR A 40 25.89 13.15 2.04
N ILE A 41 25.96 12.82 0.73
CA ILE A 41 26.35 13.78 -0.32
C ILE A 41 25.39 14.98 -0.37
N ARG A 42 24.08 14.72 -0.22
CA ARG A 42 23.04 15.75 -0.25
C ARG A 42 23.16 16.69 0.94
N ASP A 43 23.21 16.14 2.14
CA ASP A 43 23.11 16.88 3.40
C ASP A 43 24.40 17.65 3.70
N GLN A 44 25.57 17.08 3.39
CA GLN A 44 26.87 17.78 3.48
C GLN A 44 27.17 18.65 2.25
N ARG A 45 26.26 18.67 1.26
CA ARG A 45 26.40 19.42 0.01
C ARG A 45 27.74 19.16 -0.69
N LEU A 46 28.21 17.91 -0.71
CA LEU A 46 29.52 17.55 -1.28
C LEU A 46 29.58 17.77 -2.80
N TYR A 47 28.43 17.93 -3.47
CA TYR A 47 28.35 18.26 -4.88
C TYR A 47 28.65 19.74 -5.22
N ARG A 48 28.71 20.63 -4.21
CA ARG A 48 28.68 22.10 -4.39
C ARG A 48 29.86 22.69 -5.18
N ALA A 49 30.99 21.99 -5.24
CA ALA A 49 32.16 22.45 -5.98
C ALA A 49 32.00 22.34 -7.51
N ALA A 50 31.20 21.39 -7.99
CA ALA A 50 31.02 21.13 -9.42
C ALA A 50 29.58 21.33 -9.92
N HIS A 51 28.59 21.23 -9.02
CA HIS A 51 27.18 21.26 -9.38
C HIS A 51 26.41 22.24 -8.49
N ARG A 52 25.50 22.99 -9.10
CA ARG A 52 24.70 24.00 -8.40
C ARG A 52 23.63 23.39 -7.51
N THR A 53 23.03 22.29 -7.96
CA THR A 53 22.00 21.58 -7.21
C THR A 53 22.33 20.10 -7.09
N PHE A 54 21.78 19.45 -6.07
CA PHE A 54 21.86 17.99 -5.93
C PHE A 54 21.24 17.28 -7.14
N GLY A 55 20.19 17.87 -7.75
CA GLY A 55 19.58 17.32 -8.96
C GLY A 55 20.55 17.33 -10.14
N ASP A 56 21.24 18.45 -10.36
CA ASP A 56 22.24 18.59 -11.43
C ASP A 56 23.37 17.56 -11.25
N TYR A 57 23.81 17.35 -10.01
CA TYR A 57 24.79 16.31 -9.66
C TYR A 57 24.27 14.91 -9.99
N CYS A 58 23.05 14.58 -9.55
CA CYS A 58 22.46 13.26 -9.81
C CYS A 58 22.33 12.96 -11.30
N GLU A 59 21.91 13.93 -12.08
CA GLU A 59 21.72 13.79 -13.51
C GLU A 59 23.05 13.69 -14.25
N GLN A 60 24.00 14.56 -13.96
CA GLN A 60 25.28 14.64 -14.68
C GLN A 60 26.26 13.53 -14.31
N VAL A 61 26.27 13.08 -13.05
CA VAL A 61 27.21 12.04 -12.58
C VAL A 61 26.63 10.64 -12.70
N TRP A 62 25.34 10.47 -12.41
CA TRP A 62 24.71 9.15 -12.33
C TRP A 62 23.68 8.87 -13.43
N GLY A 63 23.28 9.89 -14.20
CA GLY A 63 22.19 9.76 -15.17
C GLY A 63 20.82 9.55 -14.50
N TRP A 64 20.67 9.91 -13.22
CA TRP A 64 19.44 9.71 -12.46
C TRP A 64 18.70 11.02 -12.26
N SER A 65 17.36 10.95 -12.36
CA SER A 65 16.54 12.08 -11.91
C SER A 65 16.71 12.29 -10.41
N ARG A 66 16.56 13.55 -9.96
CA ARG A 66 16.51 13.89 -8.52
C ARG A 66 15.49 13.03 -7.78
N GLN A 67 14.36 12.72 -8.41
CA GLN A 67 13.32 11.88 -7.83
C GLN A 67 13.81 10.45 -7.58
N ARG A 68 14.55 9.85 -8.53
CA ARG A 68 15.11 8.51 -8.35
C ARG A 68 16.13 8.48 -7.21
N ALA A 69 16.99 9.50 -7.10
CA ALA A 69 17.91 9.62 -5.98
C ALA A 69 17.15 9.76 -4.64
N GLN A 70 16.08 10.56 -4.60
CA GLN A 70 15.26 10.71 -3.41
C GLN A 70 14.55 9.40 -3.00
N GLN A 71 14.09 8.59 -3.97
CA GLN A 71 13.51 7.27 -3.68
C GLN A 71 14.51 6.33 -3.00
N LEU A 72 15.78 6.34 -3.43
CA LEU A 72 16.83 5.52 -2.82
C LEU A 72 17.15 5.99 -1.39
N ILE A 73 17.19 7.30 -1.17
CA ILE A 73 17.35 7.90 0.16
C ILE A 73 16.19 7.48 1.08
N ASP A 74 14.94 7.69 0.63
CA ASP A 74 13.74 7.33 1.40
C ASP A 74 13.71 5.83 1.73
N ALA A 75 14.16 4.97 0.82
CA ALA A 75 14.22 3.53 1.02
C ALA A 75 15.28 3.12 2.06
N ALA A 76 16.42 3.80 2.09
CA ALA A 76 17.45 3.59 3.11
C ALA A 76 16.94 4.03 4.50
N GLU A 77 16.37 5.24 4.61
CA GLU A 77 15.75 5.74 5.85
C GLU A 77 14.64 4.81 6.36
N THR A 78 13.80 4.32 5.44
CA THR A 78 12.75 3.34 5.75
C THR A 78 13.35 2.05 6.30
N THR A 79 14.40 1.51 5.67
CA THR A 79 15.07 0.30 6.15
C THR A 79 15.68 0.49 7.53
N HIS A 80 16.31 1.64 7.77
CA HIS A 80 16.88 1.97 9.08
C HIS A 80 15.79 2.00 10.17
N ALA A 81 14.67 2.68 9.92
CA ALA A 81 13.55 2.71 10.86
C ALA A 81 13.00 1.32 11.17
N LEU A 82 12.78 0.50 10.14
CA LEU A 82 12.23 -0.86 10.28
C LEU A 82 13.20 -1.84 10.95
N SER A 83 14.51 -1.56 10.92
CA SER A 83 15.50 -2.39 11.61
C SER A 83 15.27 -2.43 13.13
N THR A 84 14.66 -1.38 13.71
CA THR A 84 14.32 -1.32 15.14
C THR A 84 13.30 -2.38 15.56
N ILE A 85 12.43 -2.81 14.63
CA ILE A 85 11.47 -3.90 14.82
C ILE A 85 11.96 -5.23 14.21
N GLY A 86 13.25 -5.31 13.85
CA GLY A 86 13.86 -6.52 13.30
C GLY A 86 13.51 -6.82 11.85
N LEU A 87 12.99 -5.84 11.09
CA LEU A 87 12.58 -6.02 9.70
C LEU A 87 13.59 -5.40 8.73
N GLN A 88 14.02 -6.18 7.74
CA GLN A 88 14.90 -5.72 6.66
C GLN A 88 14.23 -5.96 5.29
N PRO A 89 13.85 -4.89 4.56
CA PRO A 89 13.36 -5.02 3.20
C PRO A 89 14.43 -5.60 2.27
N GLU A 90 14.04 -6.51 1.38
CA GLU A 90 14.95 -7.17 0.44
C GLU A 90 15.35 -6.26 -0.74
N ASN A 91 14.48 -5.30 -1.07
CA ASN A 91 14.66 -4.43 -2.21
C ASN A 91 14.00 -3.06 -1.97
N GLU A 92 14.39 -2.07 -2.79
CA GLU A 92 13.87 -0.69 -2.70
C GLU A 92 12.35 -0.64 -2.82
N ARG A 93 11.76 -1.49 -3.67
CA ARG A 93 10.30 -1.50 -3.86
C ARG A 93 9.59 -1.86 -2.56
N GLN A 94 10.05 -2.89 -1.86
CA GLN A 94 9.48 -3.29 -0.57
C GLN A 94 9.67 -2.18 0.49
N ALA A 95 10.86 -1.58 0.56
CA ALA A 95 11.10 -0.45 1.46
C ALA A 95 10.14 0.72 1.17
N ARG A 96 9.92 1.05 -0.10
CA ARG A 96 8.99 2.11 -0.51
C ARG A 96 7.55 1.81 -0.12
N GLU A 97 7.09 0.57 -0.27
CA GLU A 97 5.75 0.14 0.15
C GLU A 97 5.56 0.23 1.68
N LEU A 98 6.64 0.08 2.44
CA LEU A 98 6.65 0.15 3.91
C LEU A 98 6.90 1.56 4.47
N LYS A 99 7.07 2.58 3.63
CA LYS A 99 7.41 3.95 4.05
C LYS A 99 6.45 4.50 5.12
N GLU A 100 5.14 4.29 4.95
CA GLU A 100 4.16 4.78 5.93
C GLU A 100 4.24 4.02 7.24
N ALA A 101 4.49 2.71 7.22
CA ALA A 101 4.70 1.93 8.43
C ALA A 101 5.98 2.38 9.17
N ALA A 102 7.06 2.65 8.43
CA ALA A 102 8.31 3.15 8.99
C ALA A 102 8.15 4.51 9.70
N LYS A 103 7.36 5.43 9.14
CA LYS A 103 7.03 6.70 9.81
C LYS A 103 6.33 6.48 11.15
N VAL A 104 5.41 5.52 11.22
CA VAL A 104 4.74 5.18 12.48
C VAL A 104 5.74 4.60 13.48
N VAL A 105 6.57 3.65 13.04
CA VAL A 105 7.60 3.00 13.87
C VAL A 105 8.58 4.01 14.47
N GLN A 106 8.98 5.06 13.73
CA GLN A 106 9.87 6.11 14.23
C GLN A 106 9.33 6.89 15.44
N HIS A 107 8.02 6.86 15.68
CA HIS A 107 7.36 7.57 16.78
C HIS A 107 6.85 6.61 17.87
N LEU A 108 7.16 5.31 17.78
CA LEU A 108 6.79 4.34 18.80
C LEU A 108 7.74 4.43 20.00
N GLU A 109 7.16 4.23 21.18
CA GLU A 109 7.92 4.06 22.42
C GLU A 109 8.66 2.70 22.42
N PRO A 110 9.76 2.55 23.18
CA PRO A 110 10.54 1.31 23.21
C PRO A 110 9.70 0.05 23.49
N GLU A 111 8.73 0.14 24.39
CA GLU A 111 7.83 -0.98 24.72
C GLU A 111 6.92 -1.36 23.54
N GLN A 112 6.48 -0.37 22.76
CA GLN A 112 5.67 -0.58 21.55
C GLN A 112 6.50 -1.19 20.42
N ILE A 113 7.76 -0.76 20.25
CA ILE A 113 8.69 -1.36 19.28
C ILE A 113 8.90 -2.85 19.58
N VAL A 114 9.13 -3.20 20.85
CA VAL A 114 9.28 -4.60 21.29
C VAL A 114 8.02 -5.41 21.01
N ALA A 115 6.84 -4.86 21.32
CA ALA A 115 5.56 -5.52 21.07
C ALA A 115 5.33 -5.80 19.57
N VAL A 116 5.61 -4.82 18.69
CA VAL A 116 5.50 -5.00 17.24
C VAL A 116 6.49 -6.06 16.75
N ALA A 117 7.76 -6.00 17.18
CA ALA A 117 8.77 -6.98 16.79
C ALA A 117 8.40 -8.41 17.22
N GLN A 118 7.90 -8.56 18.45
CA GLN A 118 7.46 -9.85 18.97
C GLN A 118 6.26 -10.39 18.20
N TYR A 119 5.26 -9.55 17.90
CA TYR A 119 4.12 -9.92 17.07
C TYR A 119 4.57 -10.40 15.68
N LEU A 120 5.43 -9.64 15.00
CA LEU A 120 5.88 -10.01 13.66
C LEU A 120 6.63 -11.34 13.68
N LYS A 121 7.41 -11.63 14.74
CA LYS A 121 8.11 -12.90 14.89
C LYS A 121 7.17 -14.09 15.15
N THR A 122 6.13 -13.90 15.95
CA THR A 122 5.19 -14.99 16.30
C THR A 122 4.15 -15.24 15.21
N ALA A 123 3.59 -14.18 14.63
CA ALA A 123 2.51 -14.26 13.65
C ALA A 123 2.97 -14.81 12.28
N THR A 124 4.26 -14.67 11.95
CA THR A 124 4.80 -15.17 10.68
C THR A 124 5.59 -16.45 10.83
N GLY A 125 5.96 -16.85 12.05
CA GLY A 125 6.79 -18.03 12.29
C GLY A 125 8.13 -17.94 11.56
N SER A 126 8.31 -18.75 10.51
CA SER A 126 9.49 -18.71 9.62
C SER A 126 9.30 -17.86 8.37
N ASP A 127 8.07 -17.42 8.07
CA ASP A 127 7.78 -16.59 6.92
C ASP A 127 8.08 -15.11 7.22
N LYS A 128 8.26 -14.31 6.17
CA LYS A 128 8.45 -12.85 6.31
C LYS A 128 7.10 -12.15 6.43
N PRO A 129 6.98 -11.12 7.28
CA PRO A 129 5.72 -10.37 7.40
C PRO A 129 5.40 -9.61 6.11
N THR A 130 4.12 -9.63 5.75
CA THR A 130 3.58 -8.84 4.63
C THR A 130 3.52 -7.35 4.97
N THR A 131 3.54 -6.48 3.94
CA THR A 131 3.40 -5.02 4.11
C THR A 131 2.16 -4.65 4.93
N SER A 132 1.04 -5.33 4.70
CA SER A 132 -0.21 -5.09 5.45
C SER A 132 -0.10 -5.48 6.92
N GLN A 133 0.58 -6.58 7.24
CA GLN A 133 0.81 -6.99 8.64
C GLN A 133 1.70 -5.99 9.38
N VAL A 134 2.80 -5.55 8.77
CA VAL A 134 3.72 -4.57 9.38
C VAL A 134 2.99 -3.25 9.63
N LYS A 135 2.24 -2.77 8.64
CA LYS A 135 1.46 -1.53 8.75
C LYS A 135 0.41 -1.64 9.86
N ALA A 136 -0.40 -2.70 9.84
CA ALA A 136 -1.45 -2.88 10.84
C ALA A 136 -0.88 -3.01 12.25
N ALA A 137 0.21 -3.77 12.45
CA ALA A 137 0.87 -3.90 13.75
C ALA A 137 1.41 -2.56 14.27
N ALA A 138 2.11 -1.80 13.43
CA ALA A 138 2.64 -0.49 13.81
C ALA A 138 1.51 0.50 14.18
N GLU A 139 0.43 0.54 13.40
CA GLU A 139 -0.70 1.42 13.68
C GLU A 139 -1.53 1.00 14.91
N VAL A 140 -1.61 -0.29 15.22
CA VAL A 140 -2.25 -0.76 16.46
C VAL A 140 -1.39 -0.33 17.64
N ALA A 141 -0.07 -0.57 17.59
CA ALA A 141 0.86 -0.17 18.64
C ALA A 141 0.80 1.34 18.91
N ALA A 142 0.81 2.17 17.86
CA ALA A 142 0.71 3.61 17.98
C ALA A 142 -0.63 4.12 18.55
N SER A 143 -1.70 3.32 18.44
CA SER A 143 -3.02 3.68 19.00
C SER A 143 -3.18 3.35 20.49
N ILE A 144 -2.23 2.62 21.08
CA ILE A 144 -2.26 2.26 22.50
C ILE A 144 -1.73 3.44 23.31
N ASP A 145 -2.64 4.18 23.93
CA ASP A 145 -2.34 5.25 24.87
C ASP A 145 -1.90 4.70 26.25
N ALA A 146 -1.13 5.48 27.01
CA ALA A 146 -0.71 5.16 28.38
C ALA A 146 -1.89 4.98 29.35
N HIS A 147 -3.05 5.56 29.02
CA HIS A 147 -4.30 5.42 29.77
C HIS A 147 -5.23 4.34 29.20
N ALA A 148 -4.82 3.61 28.17
CA ALA A 148 -5.62 2.51 27.64
C ALA A 148 -5.86 1.45 28.72
N THR A 149 -7.09 0.94 28.77
CA THR A 149 -7.43 -0.24 29.56
C THR A 149 -6.97 -1.47 28.80
N VAL A 150 -6.12 -2.28 29.42
CA VAL A 150 -5.54 -3.48 28.84
C VAL A 150 -5.79 -4.67 29.76
N GLN A 151 -5.75 -5.88 29.23
CA GLN A 151 -5.79 -7.07 30.08
C GLN A 151 -4.42 -7.27 30.75
N HIS A 152 -4.44 -7.41 32.06
CA HIS A 152 -3.26 -7.74 32.84
C HIS A 152 -2.74 -9.13 32.44
N PRO A 153 -1.46 -9.29 32.08
CA PRO A 153 -0.94 -10.54 31.52
C PRO A 153 -1.05 -11.74 32.46
N ASP A 154 -0.83 -11.54 33.77
CA ASP A 154 -0.87 -12.64 34.74
C ASP A 154 -2.27 -12.97 35.28
N THR A 155 -3.17 -11.99 35.35
CA THR A 155 -4.45 -12.11 36.07
C THR A 155 -5.67 -12.03 35.15
N GLY A 156 -5.51 -11.55 33.93
CA GLY A 156 -6.61 -11.32 32.97
C GLY A 156 -7.53 -10.15 33.34
N ALA A 157 -7.30 -9.46 34.45
CA ALA A 157 -8.11 -8.32 34.87
C ALA A 157 -7.89 -7.10 33.96
N GLU A 158 -8.95 -6.35 33.69
CA GLU A 158 -8.85 -5.07 32.98
C GLU A 158 -8.24 -4.00 33.88
N VAL A 159 -7.05 -3.51 33.50
CA VAL A 159 -6.30 -2.52 34.27
C VAL A 159 -5.76 -1.42 33.36
N PRO A 160 -5.60 -0.18 33.85
CA PRO A 160 -4.95 0.88 33.08
C PRO A 160 -3.48 0.54 32.83
N LEU A 161 -3.00 0.73 31.59
CA LEU A 161 -1.64 0.34 31.17
C LEU A 161 -0.54 0.92 32.08
N HIS A 162 -0.66 2.18 32.51
CA HIS A 162 0.32 2.83 33.40
C HIS A 162 0.47 2.17 34.79
N THR A 163 -0.47 1.32 35.22
CA THR A 163 -0.42 0.61 36.52
C THR A 163 0.46 -0.64 36.49
N LEU A 164 0.79 -1.13 35.29
CA LEU A 164 1.61 -2.31 35.08
C LEU A 164 3.11 -1.99 35.19
N THR A 165 3.89 -2.99 35.60
CA THR A 165 5.36 -2.93 35.50
C THR A 165 5.82 -2.89 34.03
N GLY A 166 7.07 -2.51 33.75
CA GLY A 166 7.56 -2.43 32.37
C GLY A 166 7.43 -3.75 31.59
N GLU A 167 7.73 -4.88 32.22
CA GLU A 167 7.57 -6.21 31.60
C GLU A 167 6.10 -6.54 31.34
N GLN A 168 5.23 -6.25 32.31
CA GLN A 168 3.79 -6.49 32.16
C GLN A 168 3.14 -5.58 31.12
N ARG A 169 3.58 -4.32 31.02
CA ARG A 169 3.15 -3.40 29.96
C ARG A 169 3.54 -3.94 28.60
N ALA A 170 4.80 -4.33 28.41
CA ALA A 170 5.26 -4.90 27.14
C ALA A 170 4.44 -6.13 26.72
N ALA A 171 4.15 -7.04 27.67
CA ALA A 171 3.32 -8.21 27.41
C ALA A 171 1.86 -7.83 27.03
N ALA A 172 1.25 -6.90 27.76
CA ALA A 172 -0.11 -6.43 27.48
C ALA A 172 -0.21 -5.70 26.13
N ILE A 173 0.79 -4.88 25.79
CA ILE A 173 0.87 -4.20 24.50
C ILE A 173 1.04 -5.23 23.38
N ALA A 174 1.90 -6.25 23.55
CA ALA A 174 2.08 -7.32 22.57
C ALA A 174 0.79 -8.09 22.28
N GLU A 175 0.02 -8.42 23.32
CA GLU A 175 -1.27 -9.09 23.17
C GLU A 175 -2.31 -8.21 22.44
N ASN A 176 -2.39 -6.93 22.80
CA ASN A 176 -3.25 -5.97 22.11
C ASN A 176 -2.85 -5.75 20.64
N VAL A 177 -1.53 -5.66 20.37
CA VAL A 177 -1.00 -5.59 19.00
C VAL A 177 -1.40 -6.83 18.24
N SER A 178 -1.27 -8.02 18.82
CA SER A 178 -1.68 -9.27 18.19
C SER A 178 -3.17 -9.26 17.85
N THR A 179 -4.03 -9.07 18.83
CA THR A 179 -5.49 -9.11 18.66
C THR A 179 -5.97 -8.03 17.69
N GLY A 180 -5.56 -6.77 17.91
CA GLY A 180 -5.95 -5.65 17.07
C GLY A 180 -5.46 -5.78 15.63
N THR A 181 -4.28 -6.37 15.41
CA THR A 181 -3.76 -6.60 14.05
C THR A 181 -4.58 -7.67 13.33
N HIS A 182 -4.88 -8.79 13.99
CA HIS A 182 -5.72 -9.83 13.42
C HIS A 182 -7.10 -9.30 13.03
N GLU A 183 -7.74 -8.53 13.91
CA GLU A 183 -9.05 -7.92 13.64
C GLU A 183 -9.01 -6.92 12.46
N ARG A 184 -7.97 -6.08 12.37
CA ARG A 184 -7.82 -5.13 11.25
C ARG A 184 -7.64 -5.86 9.93
N LEU A 185 -6.82 -6.91 9.89
CA LEU A 185 -6.59 -7.69 8.68
C LEU A 185 -7.83 -8.46 8.25
N GLN A 186 -8.59 -9.02 9.19
CA GLN A 186 -9.87 -9.68 8.89
C GLN A 186 -10.89 -8.68 8.33
N ARG A 187 -11.03 -7.49 8.93
CA ARG A 187 -11.89 -6.43 8.40
C ARG A 187 -11.48 -6.00 7.00
N GLN A 188 -10.17 -5.85 6.75
CA GLN A 188 -9.65 -5.53 5.43
C GLN A 188 -10.01 -6.61 4.40
N LYS A 189 -9.81 -7.90 4.73
CA LYS A 189 -10.18 -9.02 3.86
C LYS A 189 -11.68 -9.04 3.58
N GLN A 190 -12.51 -8.88 4.61
CA GLN A 190 -13.95 -8.85 4.45
C GLN A 190 -14.38 -7.70 3.55
N HIS A 191 -13.86 -6.49 3.76
CA HIS A 191 -14.17 -5.33 2.91
C HIS A 191 -13.76 -5.57 1.44
N ILE A 192 -12.62 -6.20 1.19
CA ILE A 192 -12.20 -6.57 -0.17
C ILE A 192 -13.17 -7.58 -0.79
N GLU A 193 -13.57 -8.60 -0.03
CA GLU A 193 -14.50 -9.62 -0.50
C GLU A 193 -15.90 -9.05 -0.74
N ASP A 194 -16.42 -8.23 0.18
CA ASP A 194 -17.69 -7.52 0.03
C ASP A 194 -17.66 -6.60 -1.20
N SER A 195 -16.55 -5.87 -1.39
CA SER A 195 -16.36 -5.03 -2.58
C SER A 195 -16.33 -5.87 -3.86
N ARG A 196 -15.73 -7.06 -3.83
CA ARG A 196 -15.66 -7.98 -4.97
C ARG A 196 -17.03 -8.58 -5.28
N GLN A 197 -17.80 -8.97 -4.27
CA GLN A 197 -19.15 -9.48 -4.40
C GLN A 197 -20.10 -8.39 -4.90
N GLN A 198 -20.02 -7.17 -4.36
CA GLN A 198 -20.78 -6.03 -4.84
C GLN A 198 -20.40 -5.63 -6.27
N ALA A 199 -19.11 -5.68 -6.61
CA ALA A 199 -18.67 -5.47 -7.97
C ALA A 199 -19.21 -6.55 -8.91
N SER A 200 -19.26 -7.82 -8.48
CA SER A 200 -19.87 -8.91 -9.24
C SER A 200 -21.38 -8.69 -9.42
N SER A 201 -22.12 -8.39 -8.35
CA SER A 201 -23.58 -8.16 -8.38
C SER A 201 -24.00 -6.91 -9.15
N THR A 202 -23.11 -5.93 -9.32
CA THR A 202 -23.31 -4.73 -10.15
C THR A 202 -22.73 -4.88 -11.57
N GLY A 203 -22.13 -6.04 -11.90
CA GLY A 203 -21.44 -6.31 -13.16
C GLY A 203 -20.07 -5.60 -13.34
N ARG A 204 -19.64 -4.76 -12.39
CA ARG A 204 -18.35 -4.04 -12.45
C ARG A 204 -17.13 -4.96 -12.34
N GLY A 205 -17.24 -6.00 -11.52
CA GLY A 205 -16.19 -6.96 -11.16
C GLY A 205 -16.11 -8.21 -12.03
N GLY A 206 -17.09 -8.41 -12.92
CA GLY A 206 -17.18 -9.59 -13.79
C GLY A 206 -18.55 -9.62 -14.45
N TRP A 207 -18.76 -8.77 -15.48
CA TRP A 207 -20.07 -8.62 -16.12
C TRP A 207 -20.61 -9.94 -16.73
N THR A 208 -19.72 -10.86 -17.08
CA THR A 208 -20.07 -12.21 -17.55
C THR A 208 -20.63 -13.08 -16.41
N ASP A 209 -20.00 -13.03 -15.24
CA ASP A 209 -20.44 -13.78 -14.06
C ASP A 209 -21.75 -13.20 -13.52
N TRP A 210 -21.92 -11.88 -13.61
CA TRP A 210 -23.19 -11.21 -13.34
C TRP A 210 -24.33 -11.76 -14.20
N CYS A 211 -24.13 -11.87 -15.52
CA CYS A 211 -25.17 -12.42 -16.42
C CYS A 211 -25.59 -13.82 -15.99
N LEU A 212 -24.64 -14.69 -15.65
CA LEU A 212 -24.92 -16.07 -15.22
C LEU A 212 -25.63 -16.11 -13.86
N THR A 213 -25.16 -15.30 -12.91
CA THR A 213 -25.74 -15.21 -11.57
C THR A 213 -27.16 -14.66 -11.63
N TYR A 214 -27.37 -13.58 -12.40
CA TYR A 214 -28.68 -12.99 -12.63
C TYR A 214 -29.63 -14.00 -13.30
N ALA A 215 -29.15 -14.72 -14.32
CA ALA A 215 -29.93 -15.76 -14.97
C ALA A 215 -30.37 -16.86 -14.00
N GLN A 216 -29.46 -17.32 -13.14
CA GLN A 216 -29.75 -18.35 -12.15
C GLN A 216 -30.73 -17.89 -11.07
N GLN A 217 -30.69 -16.61 -10.67
CA GLN A 217 -31.43 -16.11 -9.52
C GLN A 217 -32.77 -15.44 -9.87
N HIS A 218 -32.89 -14.87 -11.08
CA HIS A 218 -33.98 -13.94 -11.39
C HIS A 218 -34.74 -14.24 -12.69
N LEU A 219 -34.15 -14.98 -13.64
CA LEU A 219 -34.89 -15.35 -14.85
C LEU A 219 -35.84 -16.51 -14.55
N THR A 220 -37.05 -16.40 -15.09
CA THR A 220 -37.99 -17.53 -15.14
C THR A 220 -37.74 -18.38 -16.39
N ASP A 221 -38.38 -19.56 -16.47
CA ASP A 221 -38.26 -20.46 -17.63
C ASP A 221 -38.67 -19.83 -18.97
N THR A 222 -39.47 -18.76 -18.92
CA THR A 222 -39.94 -18.01 -20.10
C THR A 222 -39.11 -16.76 -20.36
N GLN A 223 -38.02 -16.52 -19.63
CA GLN A 223 -37.23 -15.30 -19.77
C GLN A 223 -35.80 -15.61 -20.19
N GLU A 224 -35.21 -14.71 -20.97
CA GLU A 224 -33.80 -14.77 -21.31
C GLU A 224 -33.15 -13.39 -21.29
N LEU A 225 -31.88 -13.36 -20.91
CA LEU A 225 -31.03 -12.19 -21.02
C LEU A 225 -30.36 -12.19 -22.40
N ARG A 226 -30.61 -11.14 -23.18
CA ARG A 226 -30.02 -10.93 -24.51
C ARG A 226 -29.06 -9.76 -24.51
N ILE A 227 -27.88 -10.00 -25.08
CA ILE A 227 -26.93 -8.94 -25.43
C ILE A 227 -26.88 -8.87 -26.96
N VAL A 228 -27.29 -7.74 -27.51
CA VAL A 228 -27.44 -7.55 -28.96
C VAL A 228 -26.77 -6.27 -29.41
N ILE A 229 -26.25 -6.26 -30.64
CA ILE A 229 -25.69 -5.05 -31.27
C ILE A 229 -26.69 -4.56 -32.31
N LYS A 230 -27.15 -3.33 -32.17
CA LYS A 230 -28.08 -2.67 -33.11
C LYS A 230 -27.45 -1.38 -33.62
N ARG A 231 -27.89 -0.89 -34.77
CA ARG A 231 -27.50 0.45 -35.24
C ARG A 231 -28.41 1.50 -34.61
N ASP A 232 -27.82 2.58 -34.12
CA ASP A 232 -28.56 3.76 -33.67
C ASP A 232 -29.10 4.56 -34.88
N PRO A 233 -29.92 5.61 -34.66
CA PRO A 233 -30.43 6.44 -35.76
C PRO A 233 -29.35 7.11 -36.62
N SER A 234 -28.12 7.21 -36.11
CA SER A 234 -26.96 7.74 -36.84
C SER A 234 -26.20 6.65 -37.61
N GLY A 235 -26.64 5.39 -37.52
CA GLY A 235 -26.02 4.24 -38.16
C GLY A 235 -24.87 3.60 -37.37
N ASN A 236 -24.53 4.12 -36.19
CA ASN A 236 -23.43 3.60 -35.38
C ASN A 236 -23.86 2.34 -34.61
N PRO A 237 -23.03 1.29 -34.54
CA PRO A 237 -23.35 0.11 -33.75
C PRO A 237 -23.32 0.43 -32.25
N LYS A 238 -24.40 0.10 -31.55
CA LYS A 238 -24.53 0.19 -30.09
C LYS A 238 -24.90 -1.19 -29.53
N ALA A 239 -24.26 -1.56 -28.43
CA ALA A 239 -24.61 -2.73 -27.65
C ALA A 239 -25.82 -2.43 -26.76
N HIS A 240 -26.75 -3.37 -26.66
CA HIS A 240 -27.92 -3.34 -25.81
C HIS A 240 -27.94 -4.63 -24.97
N ALA A 241 -28.22 -4.51 -23.68
CA ALA A 241 -28.52 -5.64 -22.82
C ALA A 241 -29.98 -5.54 -22.36
N LEU A 242 -30.72 -6.63 -22.51
CA LEU A 242 -32.16 -6.69 -22.33
C LEU A 242 -32.54 -7.99 -21.61
N VAL A 243 -33.57 -7.96 -20.78
CA VAL A 243 -34.31 -9.15 -20.37
C VAL A 243 -35.60 -9.20 -21.16
N ILE A 244 -35.87 -10.32 -21.81
CA ILE A 244 -37.06 -10.48 -22.62
C ILE A 244 -37.85 -11.72 -22.22
N ASP A 245 -39.16 -11.68 -22.44
CA ASP A 245 -40.00 -12.86 -22.38
C ASP A 245 -39.96 -13.58 -23.75
N THR A 246 -39.68 -14.88 -23.74
CA THR A 246 -39.48 -15.69 -24.95
C THR A 246 -40.77 -16.03 -25.66
N HIS A 247 -41.92 -15.96 -24.97
CA HIS A 247 -43.22 -16.29 -25.54
C HIS A 247 -43.88 -15.06 -26.19
N THR A 248 -43.86 -13.93 -25.48
CA THR A 248 -44.50 -12.68 -25.91
C THR A 248 -43.54 -11.76 -26.68
N HIS A 249 -42.23 -12.02 -26.61
CA HIS A 249 -41.18 -11.13 -27.10
C HIS A 249 -41.19 -9.73 -26.47
N ALA A 250 -41.90 -9.55 -25.36
CA ALA A 250 -41.90 -8.30 -24.62
C ALA A 250 -40.53 -8.07 -23.96
N THR A 251 -40.07 -6.81 -23.96
CA THR A 251 -38.91 -6.40 -23.17
C THR A 251 -39.35 -6.16 -21.74
N ILE A 252 -38.80 -6.93 -20.81
CA ILE A 252 -39.11 -6.85 -19.38
C ILE A 252 -38.25 -5.78 -18.72
N ALA A 253 -36.97 -5.74 -19.08
CA ALA A 253 -36.02 -4.74 -18.60
C ALA A 253 -34.99 -4.45 -19.69
N SER A 254 -34.51 -3.21 -19.76
CA SER A 254 -33.49 -2.80 -20.73
C SER A 254 -32.62 -1.67 -20.17
N GLY A 255 -31.31 -1.81 -20.27
CA GLY A 255 -30.39 -0.71 -19.97
C GLY A 255 -30.19 0.24 -21.16
N GLU A 256 -29.66 1.44 -20.88
CA GLU A 256 -29.23 2.36 -21.93
C GLU A 256 -28.21 1.71 -22.90
N PRO A 257 -28.28 2.00 -24.21
CA PRO A 257 -27.32 1.49 -25.19
C PRO A 257 -25.91 2.01 -24.95
N ALA A 258 -24.88 1.24 -25.32
CA ALA A 258 -23.49 1.61 -25.09
C ALA A 258 -22.55 1.26 -26.25
N ASP A 259 -21.36 1.85 -26.25
CA ASP A 259 -20.32 1.60 -27.26
C ASP A 259 -19.61 0.25 -27.12
N TRP A 260 -19.77 -0.44 -25.99
CA TRP A 260 -19.19 -1.77 -25.76
C TRP A 260 -20.05 -2.64 -24.84
N LEU A 261 -19.93 -3.97 -25.01
CA LEU A 261 -20.82 -4.97 -24.38
C LEU A 261 -20.87 -4.85 -22.85
N LYS A 262 -19.71 -4.71 -22.19
CA LYS A 262 -19.64 -4.55 -20.73
C LYS A 262 -20.52 -3.38 -20.26
N LYS A 263 -20.47 -2.22 -20.93
CA LYS A 263 -21.24 -1.04 -20.49
C LYS A 263 -22.75 -1.21 -20.72
N ALA A 264 -23.17 -1.90 -21.77
CA ALA A 264 -24.58 -2.23 -21.99
C ALA A 264 -25.13 -3.12 -20.86
N VAL A 265 -24.36 -4.14 -20.45
CA VAL A 265 -24.72 -5.02 -19.32
C VAL A 265 -24.74 -4.25 -17.99
N LEU A 266 -23.77 -3.37 -17.76
CA LEU A 266 -23.76 -2.50 -16.56
C LEU A 266 -24.96 -1.56 -16.51
N ASN A 267 -25.40 -1.03 -17.66
CA ASN A 267 -26.56 -0.17 -17.73
C ASN A 267 -27.85 -0.97 -17.41
N LEU A 268 -27.98 -2.21 -17.90
CA LEU A 268 -29.09 -3.10 -17.55
C LEU A 268 -29.07 -3.46 -16.05
N ALA A 269 -27.89 -3.81 -15.52
CA ALA A 269 -27.73 -4.13 -14.11
C ALA A 269 -28.12 -2.94 -13.21
N GLY A 270 -27.77 -1.71 -13.63
CA GLY A 270 -28.19 -0.49 -12.94
C GLY A 270 -29.70 -0.26 -13.00
N GLU A 271 -30.33 -0.51 -14.14
CA GLU A 271 -31.79 -0.37 -14.32
C GLU A 271 -32.58 -1.35 -13.45
N ILE A 272 -32.12 -2.59 -13.32
CA ILE A 272 -32.81 -3.63 -12.54
C ILE A 272 -32.62 -3.43 -11.02
N GLN A 273 -31.58 -2.70 -10.61
CA GLN A 273 -31.31 -2.38 -9.20
C GLN A 273 -31.98 -1.09 -8.71
N ALA A 274 -32.58 -0.31 -9.62
CA ALA A 274 -33.27 0.95 -9.33
C ALA A 274 -34.75 0.72 -8.97
#